data_AF-V7EFQ5-F1
#
_entry.id   AF-V7EFQ5-F1
#
_cell.length_a   1.000
_cell.length_b   1.000
_cell.length_c   1.000
_cell.angle_alpha   90.00
_cell.angle_beta   90.00
_cell.angle_gamma   90.00
#
_symmetry.space_group_name_H-M   'P 1'
#
loop_
_entity.id
_entity.type
_entity.pdbx_description
1 polymer ?
#
loop_
_entity_poly.entity_id
_entity_poly.type
_entity_poly.pdbx_seq_one_letter_code
_entity_poly.pdbx_strand_id
1 'polypeptide(L)'
;MQAAQSLRTHLNRLAVLSSLYVWAYFVTAYLVSPLQAALLPSVVMSLLFLPHGLRVLATWLYGWRSLAYLLPGALLCNLHFAGPRAFDPEIVAGTLASLLAAPLAFLLVRKAFPAASLAPGDTRLHHLVATGILASLLNLSALKLAFGLAAAEGAVILLGDTAGLLLTLALASATLRLMGRRI
;
A
#
# COMPACT_ATOMS: atom_id res chain seq x y z
N MET A 1 -2.63 -9.63 -32.64
CA MET A 1 -3.63 -8.69 -32.05
C MET A 1 -3.83 -8.88 -30.54
N GLN A 2 -3.96 -10.11 -30.03
CA GLN A 2 -4.13 -10.38 -28.58
C GLN A 2 -2.92 -9.93 -27.70
N ALA A 3 -1.69 -10.11 -28.18
CA ALA A 3 -0.49 -9.68 -27.44
C ALA A 3 -0.43 -8.15 -27.23
N ALA A 4 -0.78 -7.36 -28.25
CA ALA A 4 -0.84 -5.90 -28.17
C ALA A 4 -1.94 -5.42 -27.21
N GLN A 5 -3.09 -6.10 -27.19
CA GLN A 5 -4.18 -5.82 -26.25
C GLN A 5 -3.78 -6.14 -24.80
N SER A 6 -3.01 -7.21 -24.58
CA SER A 6 -2.46 -7.57 -23.28
C SER A 6 -1.45 -6.53 -22.78
N LEU A 7 -0.50 -6.12 -23.64
CA LEU A 7 0.49 -5.08 -23.30
C LEU A 7 -0.17 -3.76 -22.92
N ARG A 8 -1.11 -3.27 -23.74
CA ARG A 8 -1.87 -2.03 -23.45
C ARG A 8 -2.55 -2.09 -22.08
N THR A 9 -3.14 -3.25 -21.75
CA THR A 9 -3.80 -3.44 -20.45
C THR A 9 -2.81 -3.33 -19.28
N HIS A 10 -1.62 -3.92 -19.42
CA HIS A 10 -0.58 -3.82 -18.40
C HIS A 10 -0.02 -2.41 -18.26
N LEU A 11 0.19 -1.69 -19.37
CA LEU A 11 0.61 -0.29 -19.36
C LEU A 11 -0.43 0.61 -18.68
N ASN A 12 -1.72 0.40 -18.96
CA ASN A 12 -2.80 1.15 -18.31
C ASN A 12 -2.81 0.90 -16.80
N ARG A 13 -2.66 -0.36 -16.36
CA ARG A 13 -2.60 -0.71 -14.92
C ARG A 13 -1.41 -0.08 -14.24
N LEU A 14 -0.24 -0.11 -14.89
CA LEU A 14 0.98 0.53 -14.40
C LEU A 14 0.76 2.04 -14.23
N ALA A 15 0.27 2.72 -15.26
CA ALA A 15 0.05 4.16 -15.23
C ALA A 15 -0.94 4.56 -14.12
N VAL A 16 -2.08 3.86 -14.04
CA VAL A 16 -3.12 4.15 -13.03
C VAL A 16 -2.62 3.89 -11.63
N LEU A 17 -2.03 2.73 -11.35
CA LEU A 17 -1.61 2.39 -9.99
C LEU A 17 -0.41 3.21 -9.53
N SER A 18 0.56 3.50 -10.40
CA SER A 18 1.66 4.42 -10.07
C SER A 18 1.13 5.81 -9.76
N SER A 19 0.19 6.33 -10.55
CA SER A 19 -0.40 7.66 -10.30
C SER A 19 -1.20 7.72 -9.00
N LEU A 20 -2.01 6.69 -8.72
CA LEU A 20 -2.74 6.59 -7.45
C LEU A 20 -1.79 6.47 -6.26
N TYR A 21 -0.65 5.80 -6.43
CA TYR A 21 0.35 5.68 -5.37
C TYR A 21 1.01 7.02 -5.05
N VAL A 22 1.42 7.76 -6.09
CA VAL A 22 1.92 9.13 -5.93
C VAL A 22 0.86 10.00 -5.24
N TRP A 23 -0.38 9.96 -5.72
CA TRP A 23 -1.48 10.72 -5.12
C TRP A 23 -1.68 10.37 -3.64
N ALA A 24 -1.77 9.08 -3.29
CA ALA A 24 -1.96 8.63 -1.92
C ALA A 24 -0.80 9.08 -1.00
N TYR A 25 0.43 9.05 -1.52
CA TYR A 25 1.61 9.47 -0.78
C TYR A 25 1.61 10.98 -0.55
N PHE A 26 1.30 11.76 -1.58
CA PHE A 26 1.28 13.22 -1.48
C PHE A 26 0.13 13.72 -0.63
N VAL A 27 -1.06 13.12 -0.71
CA VAL A 27 -2.16 13.41 0.23
C VAL A 27 -1.72 13.13 1.66
N THR A 28 -1.04 12.01 1.88
CA THR A 28 -0.54 11.71 3.23
C THR A 28 0.51 12.74 3.68
N ALA A 29 1.52 13.02 2.87
CA ALA A 29 2.63 13.89 3.22
C ALA A 29 2.25 15.38 3.35
N TYR A 30 1.33 15.86 2.50
CA TYR A 30 1.03 17.29 2.38
C TYR A 30 -0.33 17.71 2.94
N LEU A 31 -1.22 16.76 3.25
CA LEU A 31 -2.49 17.05 3.91
C LEU A 31 -2.56 16.39 5.28
N VAL A 32 -2.36 15.08 5.35
CA VAL A 32 -2.52 14.34 6.63
C VAL A 32 -1.42 14.74 7.63
N SER A 33 -0.15 14.65 7.24
CA SER A 33 0.97 14.90 8.15
C SER A 33 0.98 16.32 8.72
N PRO A 34 0.75 17.40 7.95
CA PRO A 34 0.70 18.75 8.50
C PRO A 34 -0.48 18.96 9.46
N LEU A 35 -1.66 18.43 9.12
CA LEU A 35 -2.84 18.50 10.00
C LEU A 35 -2.61 17.72 11.30
N GLN A 36 -2.00 16.54 11.21
CA GLN A 36 -1.63 15.75 12.38
C GLN A 36 -0.63 16.52 13.25
N ALA A 37 0.43 17.10 12.66
CA ALA A 37 1.44 17.83 13.41
C ALA A 37 0.88 19.06 14.15
N ALA A 38 -0.15 19.71 13.58
CA ALA A 38 -0.84 20.81 14.25
C ALA A 38 -1.62 20.38 15.51
N LEU A 39 -2.08 19.12 15.56
CA LEU A 39 -2.88 18.58 16.68
C LEU A 39 -2.05 17.73 17.65
N LEU A 40 -1.06 17.00 17.13
CA LEU A 40 -0.26 15.99 17.81
C LEU A 40 1.22 16.14 17.40
N PRO A 41 1.90 17.25 17.77
CA PRO A 41 3.22 17.60 17.26
C PRO A 41 4.34 16.60 17.63
N SER A 42 4.15 15.80 18.67
CA SER A 42 5.09 14.75 19.07
C SER A 42 4.97 13.45 18.27
N VAL A 43 3.93 13.30 17.44
CA VAL A 43 3.68 12.09 16.64
C VAL A 43 4.21 12.29 15.23
N VAL A 44 5.40 11.72 14.96
CA VAL A 44 6.13 11.91 13.69
C VAL A 44 5.59 11.05 12.55
N MET A 45 5.24 9.79 12.83
CA MET A 45 4.69 8.87 11.81
C MET A 45 3.21 9.17 11.55
N SER A 46 2.73 9.00 10.31
CA SER A 46 1.34 9.31 9.98
C SER A 46 0.36 8.30 10.58
N LEU A 47 -0.66 8.78 11.30
CA LEU A 47 -1.80 8.01 11.81
C LEU A 47 -2.85 7.71 10.73
N LEU A 48 -2.65 8.18 9.50
CA LEU A 48 -3.44 7.80 8.34
C LEU A 48 -2.52 7.69 7.12
N PHE A 49 -2.09 6.47 6.80
CA PHE A 49 -1.14 6.20 5.73
C PHE A 49 -1.78 5.50 4.54
N LEU A 50 -2.33 6.30 3.61
CA LEU A 50 -3.03 5.82 2.41
C LEU A 50 -2.19 4.90 1.50
N PRO A 51 -0.85 5.09 1.33
CA PRO A 51 -0.06 4.21 0.47
C PRO A 51 -0.10 2.74 0.90
N HIS A 52 -0.30 2.46 2.19
CA HIS A 52 -0.50 1.08 2.66
C HIS A 52 -1.78 0.47 2.09
N GLY A 53 -2.92 1.15 2.25
CA GLY A 53 -4.20 0.67 1.73
C GLY A 53 -4.15 0.41 0.24
N LEU A 54 -3.47 1.26 -0.53
CA LEU A 54 -3.30 1.07 -1.97
C LEU A 54 -2.43 -0.15 -2.32
N ARG A 55 -1.34 -0.43 -1.56
CA ARG A 55 -0.54 -1.66 -1.74
C ARG A 55 -1.38 -2.92 -1.54
N VAL A 56 -2.21 -2.93 -0.50
CA VAL A 56 -3.12 -4.04 -0.19
C VAL A 56 -4.17 -4.20 -1.29
N LEU A 57 -4.82 -3.12 -1.71
CA LEU A 57 -5.85 -3.14 -2.76
C LEU A 57 -5.27 -3.57 -4.11
N ALA A 58 -4.12 -3.03 -4.50
CA ALA A 58 -3.45 -3.41 -5.75
C ALA A 58 -3.02 -4.88 -5.74
N THR A 59 -2.53 -5.37 -4.60
CA THR A 59 -2.17 -6.78 -4.42
C THR A 59 -3.40 -7.68 -4.48
N TRP A 60 -4.51 -7.28 -3.87
CA TRP A 60 -5.76 -8.02 -3.93
C TRP A 60 -6.25 -8.19 -5.37
N LEU A 61 -6.18 -7.13 -6.17
CA LEU A 61 -6.62 -7.13 -7.57
C LEU A 61 -5.65 -7.83 -8.53
N TYR A 62 -4.34 -7.68 -8.33
CA TYR A 62 -3.33 -8.05 -9.32
C TYR A 62 -2.25 -9.03 -8.82
N GLY A 63 -2.35 -9.47 -7.57
CA GLY A 63 -1.38 -10.34 -6.92
C GLY A 63 0.02 -9.72 -6.89
N TRP A 64 1.04 -10.56 -7.11
CA TRP A 64 2.44 -10.16 -7.10
C TRP A 64 2.80 -9.10 -8.16
N ARG A 65 2.04 -9.01 -9.26
CA ARG A 65 2.27 -8.03 -10.33
C ARG A 65 2.05 -6.59 -9.88
N SER A 66 1.31 -6.39 -8.78
CA SER A 66 1.12 -5.08 -8.17
C SER A 66 2.44 -4.39 -7.84
N LEU A 67 3.49 -5.15 -7.48
CA LEU A 67 4.82 -4.61 -7.25
C LEU A 67 5.32 -3.83 -8.47
N ALA A 68 5.27 -4.44 -9.66
CA ALA A 68 5.71 -3.80 -10.89
C ALA A 68 4.85 -2.58 -11.26
N TYR A 69 3.55 -2.61 -10.94
CA TYR A 69 2.65 -1.49 -11.24
C TYR A 69 2.81 -0.30 -10.29
N LEU A 70 3.24 -0.55 -9.05
CA LEU A 70 3.42 0.48 -8.03
C LEU A 70 4.85 1.03 -7.99
N LEU A 71 5.84 0.24 -8.40
CA LEU A 71 7.25 0.59 -8.30
C LEU A 71 7.60 1.95 -8.95
N PRO A 72 7.14 2.30 -10.17
CA PRO A 72 7.45 3.62 -10.74
C PRO A 72 6.93 4.76 -9.87
N GLY A 73 5.70 4.67 -9.39
CA GLY A 73 5.12 5.65 -8.46
C GLY A 73 5.89 5.76 -7.15
N ALA A 74 6.32 4.63 -6.59
CA ALA A 74 7.13 4.61 -5.37
C ALA A 74 8.51 5.26 -5.57
N LEU A 75 9.18 4.99 -6.69
CA LEU A 75 10.46 5.61 -7.03
C LEU A 75 10.31 7.12 -7.26
N LEU A 76 9.21 7.57 -7.88
CA LEU A 76 8.92 9.00 -8.02
C LEU A 76 8.72 9.67 -6.65
N CYS A 77 8.01 9.04 -5.71
CA CYS A 77 7.90 9.54 -4.35
C CYS A 77 9.29 9.62 -3.68
N ASN A 78 10.10 8.57 -3.79
CA ASN A 78 11.46 8.59 -3.24
C ASN A 78 12.30 9.71 -3.86
N LEU A 79 12.24 9.90 -5.18
CA LEU A 79 12.96 10.96 -5.87
C LEU A 79 12.55 12.34 -5.35
N HIS A 80 11.27 12.53 -5.08
CA HIS A 80 10.74 13.76 -4.51
C HIS A 80 11.24 14.03 -3.07
N PHE A 81 11.21 13.02 -2.19
CA PHE A 81 11.57 13.19 -0.77
C PHE A 81 13.06 13.03 -0.46
N ALA A 82 13.79 12.22 -1.23
CA ALA A 82 15.19 11.90 -1.01
C ALA A 82 16.13 12.47 -2.08
N GLY A 83 15.60 13.04 -3.18
CA GLY A 83 16.42 13.53 -4.29
C GLY A 83 17.21 12.39 -4.95
N PRO A 84 18.47 12.63 -5.37
CA PRO A 84 19.32 11.59 -5.98
C PRO A 84 19.52 10.34 -5.11
N ARG A 85 19.44 10.48 -3.79
CA ARG A 85 19.52 9.36 -2.83
C ARG A 85 18.37 8.35 -2.96
N ALA A 86 17.33 8.68 -3.72
CA ALA A 86 16.22 7.76 -3.98
C ALA A 86 16.64 6.39 -4.55
N PHE A 87 17.83 6.34 -5.16
CA PHE A 87 18.42 5.14 -5.74
C PHE A 87 19.50 4.51 -4.86
N ASP A 88 19.75 5.05 -3.66
CA ASP A 88 20.65 4.45 -2.69
C ASP A 88 20.16 3.04 -2.35
N PRO A 89 21.05 2.03 -2.24
CA PRO A 89 20.67 0.63 -2.04
C PRO A 89 19.71 0.41 -0.88
N GLU A 90 19.89 1.13 0.23
CA GLU A 90 19.03 1.07 1.42
C GLU A 90 17.60 1.59 1.17
N ILE A 91 17.44 2.67 0.41
CA ILE A 91 16.13 3.25 0.09
C ILE A 91 15.41 2.35 -0.91
N VAL A 92 16.12 1.84 -1.91
CA VAL A 92 15.55 0.90 -2.88
C VAL A 92 15.15 -0.40 -2.20
N ALA A 93 16.01 -0.96 -1.34
CA ALA A 93 15.71 -2.18 -0.57
C ALA A 93 14.51 -1.98 0.36
N GLY A 94 14.45 -0.87 1.10
CA GLY A 94 13.31 -0.54 1.96
C GLY A 94 12.01 -0.37 1.17
N THR A 95 12.09 0.23 -0.02
CA THR A 95 10.95 0.40 -0.93
C THR A 95 10.44 -0.94 -1.46
N LEU A 96 11.34 -1.80 -1.93
CA LEU A 96 10.99 -3.13 -2.42
C LEU A 96 10.42 -4.01 -1.30
N ALA A 97 11.03 -4.01 -0.11
CA ALA A 97 10.51 -4.71 1.06
C ALA A 97 9.10 -4.23 1.42
N SER A 98 8.89 -2.91 1.37
CA SER A 98 7.59 -2.31 1.61
C SER A 98 6.56 -2.74 0.57
N LEU A 99 6.90 -2.75 -0.72
CA LEU A 99 6.00 -3.18 -1.79
C LEU A 99 5.71 -4.69 -1.74
N LEU A 100 6.68 -5.51 -1.31
CA LEU A 100 6.56 -6.96 -1.17
C LEU A 100 5.71 -7.40 0.03
N ALA A 101 5.59 -6.58 1.07
CA ALA A 101 4.90 -6.95 2.30
C ALA A 101 3.44 -7.39 2.06
N ALA A 102 2.69 -6.70 1.20
CA ALA A 102 1.32 -7.09 0.86
C ALA A 102 1.26 -8.39 0.05
N PRO A 103 1.98 -8.56 -1.09
CA PRO A 103 2.05 -9.84 -1.80
C PRO A 103 2.40 -11.03 -0.90
N LEU A 104 3.36 -10.85 0.00
CA LEU A 104 3.74 -11.90 0.96
C LEU A 104 2.63 -12.20 1.96
N ALA A 105 1.95 -11.19 2.52
CA ALA A 105 0.80 -11.41 3.40
C ALA A 105 -0.30 -12.23 2.71
N PHE A 106 -0.66 -11.89 1.47
CA PHE A 106 -1.64 -12.64 0.70
C PHE A 106 -1.21 -14.08 0.45
N LEU A 107 0.07 -14.31 0.13
CA LEU A 107 0.61 -15.65 -0.04
C LEU A 107 0.50 -16.47 1.25
N LEU A 108 0.89 -15.89 2.38
CA LEU A 108 0.84 -16.55 3.68
C LEU A 108 -0.60 -16.88 4.10
N VAL A 109 -1.54 -15.95 3.96
CA VAL A 109 -2.94 -16.20 4.31
C VAL A 109 -3.55 -17.28 3.42
N ARG A 110 -3.30 -17.25 2.11
CA ARG A 110 -3.80 -18.29 1.19
C ARG A 110 -3.24 -19.67 1.52
N LYS A 111 -1.99 -19.75 1.99
CA LYS A 111 -1.35 -21.02 2.37
C LYS A 111 -1.84 -21.52 3.74
N ALA A 112 -1.96 -20.64 4.72
CA ALA A 112 -2.35 -21.00 6.08
C ALA A 112 -3.87 -21.21 6.23
N PHE A 113 -4.66 -20.48 5.44
CA PHE A 113 -6.13 -20.50 5.49
C PHE A 113 -6.70 -20.64 4.07
N PRO A 114 -6.63 -21.83 3.45
CA PRO A 114 -7.13 -22.03 2.08
C PRO A 114 -8.62 -21.72 1.89
N ALA A 115 -9.40 -21.82 2.97
CA ALA A 115 -10.83 -21.48 2.99
C ALA A 115 -11.11 -19.97 3.13
N ALA A 116 -10.09 -19.13 3.37
CA ALA A 116 -10.26 -17.70 3.45
C ALA A 116 -10.56 -17.13 2.05
N SER A 117 -11.75 -16.57 1.87
CA SER A 117 -12.07 -15.92 0.61
C SER A 117 -11.33 -14.59 0.47
N LEU A 118 -10.35 -14.59 -0.43
CA LEU A 118 -9.48 -13.48 -0.82
C LEU A 118 -9.47 -13.25 -2.35
N ALA A 119 -10.36 -13.91 -3.09
CA ALA A 119 -10.51 -13.71 -4.52
C ALA A 119 -11.38 -12.47 -4.79
N PRO A 120 -10.99 -11.57 -5.71
CA PRO A 120 -11.84 -10.46 -6.10
C PRO A 120 -13.24 -10.93 -6.51
N GLY A 121 -14.28 -10.32 -5.93
CA GLY A 121 -15.69 -10.68 -6.14
C GLY A 121 -16.28 -11.72 -5.18
N ASP A 122 -15.46 -12.39 -4.36
CA ASP A 122 -15.91 -13.32 -3.31
C ASP A 122 -15.32 -12.95 -1.92
N THR A 123 -14.42 -11.96 -1.88
CA THR A 123 -13.66 -11.60 -0.68
C THR A 123 -14.55 -11.02 0.41
N ARG A 124 -14.40 -11.54 1.62
CA ARG A 124 -15.00 -10.93 2.82
C ARG A 124 -14.13 -9.77 3.31
N LEU A 125 -14.75 -8.63 3.63
CA LEU A 125 -14.04 -7.42 4.07
C LEU A 125 -13.06 -7.70 5.23
N HIS A 126 -13.47 -8.48 6.23
CA HIS A 126 -12.61 -8.78 7.37
C HIS A 126 -11.37 -9.62 6.99
N HIS A 127 -11.45 -10.49 5.98
CA HIS A 127 -10.26 -11.21 5.48
C HIS A 127 -9.28 -10.22 4.83
N LEU A 128 -9.79 -9.25 4.07
CA LEU A 128 -8.98 -8.23 3.42
C LEU A 128 -8.31 -7.31 4.45
N VAL A 129 -9.06 -6.90 5.48
CA VAL A 129 -8.53 -6.10 6.61
C VAL A 129 -7.48 -6.89 7.40
N ALA A 130 -7.76 -8.13 7.78
CA ALA A 130 -6.80 -8.98 8.49
C ALA A 130 -5.52 -9.22 7.67
N THR A 131 -5.65 -9.45 6.36
CA THR A 131 -4.51 -9.61 5.46
C THR A 131 -3.70 -8.32 5.33
N GLY A 132 -4.36 -7.16 5.30
CA GLY A 132 -3.68 -5.86 5.31
C GLY A 132 -2.95 -5.57 6.62
N ILE A 133 -3.54 -5.93 7.77
CA ILE A 133 -2.86 -5.85 9.07
C ILE A 133 -1.60 -6.72 9.07
N LEU A 134 -1.69 -7.96 8.57
CA LEU A 134 -0.52 -8.82 8.42
C LEU A 134 0.54 -8.20 7.49
N ALA A 135 0.11 -7.59 6.37
CA ALA A 135 1.01 -6.86 5.49
C ALA A 135 1.71 -5.69 6.20
N SER A 136 1.01 -4.98 7.09
CA SER A 136 1.59 -3.90 7.89
C SER A 136 2.63 -4.44 8.87
N LEU A 137 2.37 -5.56 9.53
CA LEU A 137 3.33 -6.21 10.43
C LEU A 137 4.60 -6.68 9.69
N LEU A 138 4.45 -7.23 8.49
CA LEU A 138 5.59 -7.61 7.63
C LEU A 138 6.38 -6.37 7.18
N ASN A 139 5.69 -5.32 6.75
CA ASN A 139 6.28 -4.04 6.36
C ASN A 139 7.06 -3.42 7.53
N LEU A 140 6.44 -3.35 8.70
CA LEU A 140 7.05 -2.84 9.93
C LEU A 140 8.29 -3.65 10.33
N SER A 141 8.22 -4.97 10.22
CA SER A 141 9.36 -5.85 10.52
C SER A 141 10.55 -5.54 9.61
N ALA A 142 10.31 -5.34 8.32
CA ALA A 142 11.34 -4.94 7.37
C ALA A 142 11.92 -3.54 7.68
N LEU A 143 11.06 -2.56 7.97
CA LEU A 143 11.50 -1.20 8.31
C LEU A 143 12.28 -1.17 9.63
N LYS A 144 11.87 -1.97 10.62
CA LYS A 144 12.59 -2.08 11.89
C LYS A 144 13.99 -2.65 11.69
N LEU A 145 14.14 -3.69 10.86
CA LEU A 145 15.44 -4.26 10.52
C LEU A 145 16.32 -3.28 9.74
N ALA A 146 15.73 -2.50 8.83
CA ALA A 146 16.47 -1.56 7.98
C ALA A 146 16.87 -0.27 8.69
N PHE A 147 16.00 0.26 9.56
CA PHE A 147 16.14 1.62 10.13
C PHE A 147 16.19 1.64 11.67
N GLY A 148 16.09 0.50 12.34
CA GLY A 148 16.19 0.43 13.81
C GLY A 148 15.00 1.03 14.56
N LEU A 149 13.79 0.98 13.97
CA LEU A 149 12.59 1.61 14.53
C LEU A 149 12.29 1.22 15.99
N ALA A 150 11.94 2.22 16.79
CA ALA A 150 11.47 2.05 18.15
C ALA A 150 10.08 1.41 18.19
N ALA A 151 9.73 0.76 19.31
CA ALA A 151 8.43 0.11 19.46
C ALA A 151 7.25 1.07 19.33
N ALA A 152 7.38 2.29 19.85
CA ALA A 152 6.36 3.33 19.76
C ALA A 152 6.12 3.78 18.30
N GLU A 153 7.19 3.96 17.52
CA GLU A 153 7.08 4.30 16.09
C GLU A 153 6.37 3.19 15.31
N GLY A 154 6.70 1.93 15.63
CA GLY A 154 6.03 0.79 15.03
C GLY A 154 4.54 0.71 15.34
N ALA A 155 4.12 1.06 16.55
CA ALA A 155 2.71 1.13 16.91
C ALA A 155 1.97 2.21 16.10
N VAL A 156 2.57 3.38 15.93
CA VAL A 156 1.99 4.47 15.12
C VAL A 156 1.88 4.05 13.65
N ILE A 157 2.89 3.39 13.09
CA ILE A 157 2.85 2.85 11.72
C ILE A 157 1.71 1.83 11.57
N LEU A 158 1.55 0.89 12.51
CA LEU A 158 0.50 -0.11 12.45
C LEU A 158 -0.90 0.52 12.48
N LEU A 159 -1.10 1.52 13.35
CA LEU A 159 -2.35 2.28 13.41
C LEU A 159 -2.59 3.05 12.12
N GLY A 160 -1.56 3.73 11.61
CA GLY A 160 -1.61 4.51 10.38
C GLY A 160 -1.92 3.69 9.14
N ASP A 161 -1.28 2.53 9.02
CA ASP A 161 -1.52 1.56 7.95
C ASP A 161 -2.94 1.00 8.03
N THR A 162 -3.43 0.68 9.23
CA THR A 162 -4.78 0.16 9.44
C THR A 162 -5.84 1.21 9.09
N ALA A 163 -5.69 2.44 9.57
CA ALA A 163 -6.59 3.55 9.23
C ALA A 163 -6.55 3.84 7.72
N GLY A 164 -5.36 3.86 7.13
CA GLY A 164 -5.15 4.06 5.69
C GLY A 164 -5.80 2.97 4.85
N LEU A 165 -5.72 1.71 5.29
CA LEU A 165 -6.40 0.58 4.67
C LEU A 165 -7.91 0.76 4.70
N LEU A 166 -8.49 1.00 5.88
CA LEU A 166 -9.93 1.15 6.04
C LEU A 166 -10.48 2.29 5.18
N LEU A 167 -9.81 3.45 5.17
CA LEU A 167 -10.21 4.58 4.34
C LEU A 167 -10.08 4.26 2.84
N THR A 168 -8.98 3.62 2.42
CA THR A 168 -8.81 3.23 1.01
C THR A 168 -9.90 2.28 0.54
N LEU A 169 -10.27 1.29 1.36
CA LEU A 169 -11.36 0.36 1.05
C LEU A 169 -12.73 1.06 1.02
N ALA A 170 -12.97 2.01 1.92
CA ALA A 170 -14.19 2.82 1.91
C ALA A 170 -14.28 3.67 0.62
N LEU A 171 -13.19 4.33 0.22
CA LEU A 171 -13.13 5.13 -1.01
C LEU A 171 -13.33 4.26 -2.26
N ALA A 172 -12.69 3.08 -2.31
CA ALA A 172 -12.87 2.13 -3.41
C ALA A 172 -14.34 1.66 -3.49
N SER A 173 -14.94 1.33 -2.35
CA SER A 173 -16.35 0.93 -2.26
C SER A 173 -17.29 2.03 -2.72
N ALA A 174 -17.07 3.27 -2.27
CA ALA A 174 -17.88 4.42 -2.65
C ALA A 174 -17.78 4.70 -4.15
N THR A 175 -16.57 4.66 -4.71
CA THR A 175 -16.32 4.86 -6.14
C THR A 175 -17.08 3.82 -6.97
N LEU A 176 -17.01 2.54 -6.60
CA LEU A 176 -17.71 1.48 -7.32
C LEU A 176 -19.23 1.66 -7.23
N ARG A 177 -19.77 2.04 -6.07
CA ARG A 177 -21.21 2.32 -5.91
C ARG A 177 -21.67 3.47 -6.80
N LEU A 178 -20.89 4.54 -6.90
CA LEU A 178 -21.18 5.67 -7.79
C LEU A 178 -21.15 5.25 -9.28
N MET A 179 -20.34 4.25 -9.62
CA MET A 179 -20.30 3.64 -10.95
C MET A 179 -21.35 2.54 -11.17
N GLY A 180 -22.28 2.32 -10.22
CA GLY A 180 -23.31 1.29 -10.30
C GLY A 180 -22.78 -0.14 -10.10
N ARG A 181 -21.61 -0.32 -9.48
CA ARG A 181 -20.97 -1.63 -9.23
C ARG A 181 -20.87 -1.90 -7.72
N ARG A 182 -20.88 -3.18 -7.31
CA ARG A 182 -20.67 -3.61 -5.90
C ARG A 182 -19.34 -4.36 -5.77
N ILE A 183 -18.67 -4.20 -4.62
CA ILE A 183 -17.53 -5.03 -4.18
C ILE A 183 -18.07 -6.33 -3.60
#